data_AF-A0AAV6YX67-F1
#
_entry.id   AF-A0AAV6YX67-F1
#
_cell.length_a   1.000
_cell.length_b   1.000
_cell.length_c   1.000
_cell.angle_alpha   90.00
_cell.angle_beta   90.00
_cell.angle_gamma   90.00
#
_symmetry.space_group_name_H-M   'P 1'
#
loop_
_entity.id
_entity.type
_entity.pdbx_description
1 polymer ?
#
loop_
_entity_poly.entity_id
_entity_poly.type
_entity_poly.pdbx_seq_one_letter_code
_entity_poly.pdbx_strand_id
1 'polypeptide(L)'
;MGSGVYDYRELAQQIELTTGGLTVRPHVVTDDTDMDTYEQGVLFSSFCLDRNLPDMMHLWSEIFNSPHFEDEERLQVLVRQRAQELANSIATSGQSYASTRASRTLTAAGELKELFDGMEQVQLMKRIAEMTNLSPILRKMSRIRKYLLLSDSMRCAVNATPQEMSKAAKEVEHFLLSIHRNKKERKAIRPHIVEKSINPAREGVKGSHKVATRKLVHDPTFKPCQMKTHFSMPFQVNYIGECIRTVPYMHEDFASLRLLAKIMSTKFLHSEIREKGGAYGGGANMGVDGVFLFYSYR
;
A
#
# COMPACT_ATOMS: atom_id res chain seq x y z
N MET A 1 -18.31 2.53 7.22
CA MET A 1 -19.61 2.41 6.52
C MET A 1 -20.21 1.05 6.87
N GLY A 2 -21.51 0.86 6.65
CA GLY A 2 -22.15 -0.46 6.75
C GLY A 2 -21.98 -1.27 5.46
N SER A 3 -22.52 -2.49 5.45
CA SER A 3 -22.52 -3.37 4.29
C SER A 3 -23.62 -4.43 4.40
N GLY A 4 -24.32 -4.68 3.29
CA GLY A 4 -25.35 -5.71 3.24
C GLY A 4 -26.52 -5.40 4.15
N VAL A 5 -26.80 -6.31 5.09
CA VAL A 5 -27.83 -6.11 6.11
C VAL A 5 -27.34 -5.29 7.31
N TYR A 6 -26.03 -5.06 7.44
CA TYR A 6 -25.43 -4.42 8.60
C TYR A 6 -25.29 -2.91 8.39
N ASP A 7 -25.78 -2.14 9.35
CA ASP A 7 -25.37 -0.73 9.48
C ASP A 7 -23.90 -0.62 9.91
N TYR A 8 -23.38 0.61 10.03
CA TYR A 8 -21.96 0.80 10.35
C TYR A 8 -21.58 0.38 11.78
N ARG A 9 -22.54 0.32 12.72
CA ARG A 9 -22.32 -0.08 14.12
C ARG A 9 -22.38 -1.59 14.23
N GLU A 10 -23.39 -2.20 13.62
CA GLU A 10 -23.55 -3.66 13.57
C GLU A 10 -22.36 -4.30 12.87
N LEU A 11 -21.92 -3.75 11.72
CA LEU A 11 -20.75 -4.27 11.01
C LEU A 11 -19.49 -4.16 11.88
N ALA A 12 -19.31 -3.06 12.60
CA ALA A 12 -18.17 -2.89 13.50
C ALA A 12 -18.19 -3.93 14.64
N GLN A 13 -19.37 -4.18 15.23
CA GLN A 13 -19.54 -5.19 16.26
C GLN A 13 -19.24 -6.61 15.73
N GLN A 14 -19.70 -6.95 14.52
CA GLN A 14 -19.41 -8.26 13.92
C GLN A 14 -17.92 -8.44 13.64
N ILE A 15 -17.25 -7.40 13.13
CA ILE A 15 -15.80 -7.40 12.92
C ILE A 15 -15.06 -7.67 14.24
N GLU A 16 -15.43 -6.98 15.32
CA GLU A 16 -14.79 -7.13 16.63
C GLU A 16 -15.06 -8.50 17.27
N LEU A 17 -16.28 -9.02 17.11
CA LEU A 17 -16.67 -10.31 17.69
C LEU A 17 -16.01 -11.50 16.99
N THR A 18 -15.88 -11.44 15.66
CA THR A 18 -15.52 -12.60 14.84
C THR A 18 -14.08 -12.53 14.32
N THR A 19 -13.43 -11.38 14.35
CA THR A 19 -12.11 -11.18 13.73
C THR A 19 -11.16 -10.42 14.66
N GLY A 20 -9.86 -10.47 14.37
CA GLY A 20 -8.88 -9.59 15.00
C GLY A 20 -8.69 -8.25 14.27
N GLY A 21 -9.43 -8.03 13.17
CA GLY A 21 -9.40 -6.81 12.39
C GLY A 21 -9.43 -7.07 10.88
N LEU A 22 -10.10 -6.16 10.17
CA LEU A 22 -10.11 -6.08 8.71
C LEU A 22 -9.44 -4.77 8.29
N THR A 23 -8.50 -4.86 7.35
CA THR A 23 -7.75 -3.70 6.85
C THR A 23 -7.73 -3.69 5.33
N VAL A 24 -7.79 -2.50 4.77
CA VAL A 24 -7.74 -2.25 3.33
C VAL A 24 -6.78 -1.09 3.09
N ARG A 25 -5.79 -1.28 2.23
CA ARG A 25 -4.82 -0.21 1.90
C ARG A 25 -4.41 -0.24 0.42
N PRO A 26 -4.20 0.92 -0.22
CA PRO A 26 -3.53 0.96 -1.50
C PRO A 26 -2.12 0.36 -1.35
N HIS A 27 -1.62 -0.24 -2.41
CA HIS A 27 -0.31 -0.87 -2.40
C HIS A 27 0.39 -0.70 -3.74
N VAL A 28 1.67 -0.32 -3.69
CA VAL A 28 2.57 -0.23 -4.84
C VAL A 28 3.73 -1.18 -4.59
N VAL A 29 3.95 -2.10 -5.52
CA VAL A 29 5.05 -3.08 -5.48
C VAL A 29 5.95 -2.82 -6.67
N THR A 30 7.21 -2.48 -6.43
CA THR A 30 8.18 -2.31 -7.52
C THR A 30 8.59 -3.65 -8.09
N ASP A 31 8.95 -3.64 -9.37
CA ASP A 31 9.58 -4.78 -10.01
C ASP A 31 10.99 -5.01 -9.45
N ASP A 32 11.43 -6.26 -9.47
CA ASP A 32 12.72 -6.69 -8.91
C ASP A 32 13.87 -6.55 -9.91
N THR A 33 13.58 -6.32 -11.20
CA THR A 33 14.57 -6.21 -12.28
C THR A 33 14.55 -4.86 -13.00
N ASP A 34 13.49 -4.06 -12.83
CA ASP A 34 13.31 -2.77 -13.50
C ASP A 34 12.74 -1.72 -12.54
N MET A 35 13.42 -0.59 -12.44
CA MET A 35 13.10 0.51 -11.54
C MET A 35 11.84 1.31 -11.92
N ASP A 36 11.43 1.28 -13.19
CA ASP A 36 10.26 2.01 -13.72
C ASP A 36 9.09 1.10 -14.07
N THR A 37 9.17 -0.16 -13.64
CA THR A 37 8.09 -1.13 -13.67
C THR A 37 7.55 -1.36 -12.26
N TYR A 38 6.23 -1.33 -12.09
CA TYR A 38 5.59 -1.56 -10.81
C TYR A 38 4.19 -2.15 -10.95
N GLU A 39 3.73 -2.83 -9.91
CA GLU A 39 2.37 -3.23 -9.74
C GLU A 39 1.65 -2.26 -8.79
N GLN A 40 0.42 -1.91 -9.12
CA GLN A 40 -0.46 -1.11 -8.26
C GLN A 40 -1.75 -1.89 -7.98
N GLY A 41 -2.24 -1.80 -6.75
CA GLY A 41 -3.46 -2.48 -6.36
C GLY A 41 -3.93 -2.05 -4.97
N VAL A 42 -4.83 -2.84 -4.40
CA VAL A 42 -5.29 -2.69 -3.02
C VAL A 42 -5.12 -4.02 -2.31
N LEU A 43 -4.50 -3.99 -1.15
CA LEU A 43 -4.36 -5.14 -0.28
C LEU A 43 -5.51 -5.16 0.72
N PHE A 44 -6.27 -6.26 0.70
CA PHE A 44 -7.25 -6.61 1.72
C PHE A 44 -6.60 -7.62 2.67
N SER A 45 -6.65 -7.37 3.97
CA SER A 45 -6.02 -8.23 4.96
C SER A 45 -6.89 -8.34 6.20
N SER A 46 -7.01 -9.55 6.73
CA SER A 46 -7.72 -9.86 7.95
C SER A 46 -7.11 -11.07 8.64
N PHE A 47 -7.47 -11.29 9.89
CA PHE A 47 -7.10 -12.47 10.66
C PHE A 47 -8.19 -12.78 11.68
N CYS A 48 -8.35 -14.06 12.02
CA CYS A 48 -9.34 -14.54 12.98
C CYS A 48 -8.87 -15.84 13.63
N LEU A 49 -9.61 -16.31 14.62
CA LEU A 49 -9.45 -17.67 15.14
C LEU A 49 -10.08 -18.68 14.16
N ASP A 50 -9.57 -19.91 14.10
CA ASP A 50 -9.97 -20.93 13.10
C ASP A 50 -11.49 -21.22 13.08
N ARG A 51 -12.13 -21.12 14.25
CA ARG A 51 -13.59 -21.31 14.40
C ARG A 51 -14.42 -20.21 13.74
N ASN A 52 -13.88 -18.99 13.63
CA ASN A 52 -14.57 -17.81 13.10
C ASN A 52 -14.25 -17.55 11.61
N LEU A 53 -13.48 -18.44 10.97
CA LEU A 53 -13.08 -18.27 9.57
C LEU A 53 -14.28 -18.13 8.60
N PRO A 54 -15.37 -18.92 8.74
CA PRO A 54 -16.56 -18.73 7.91
C PRO A 54 -17.18 -17.33 8.10
N ASP A 55 -17.29 -16.86 9.35
CA ASP A 55 -17.84 -15.53 9.64
C ASP A 55 -16.98 -14.41 9.05
N MET A 56 -15.65 -14.50 9.19
CA MET A 56 -14.72 -13.54 8.59
C MET A 56 -14.86 -13.49 7.05
N MET A 57 -14.98 -14.64 6.39
CA MET A 57 -15.17 -14.69 4.94
C MET A 57 -16.56 -14.18 4.52
N HIS A 58 -17.60 -14.44 5.31
CA HIS A 58 -18.93 -13.87 5.09
C HIS A 58 -18.91 -12.33 5.16
N LEU A 59 -18.21 -11.75 6.13
CA LEU A 59 -18.04 -10.28 6.21
C LEU A 59 -17.34 -9.72 4.98
N TRP A 60 -16.30 -10.40 4.46
CA TRP A 60 -15.68 -10.00 3.20
C TRP A 60 -16.64 -10.10 2.01
N SER A 61 -17.43 -11.16 1.90
CA SER A 61 -18.46 -11.29 0.86
C SER A 61 -19.45 -10.11 0.89
N GLU A 62 -19.95 -9.74 2.08
CA GLU A 62 -20.82 -8.57 2.23
C GLU A 62 -20.11 -7.29 1.80
N ILE A 63 -18.89 -7.03 2.29
CA ILE A 63 -18.11 -5.83 1.97
C ILE A 63 -17.83 -5.68 0.46
N PHE A 64 -17.60 -6.79 -0.24
CA PHE A 64 -17.37 -6.77 -1.69
C PHE A 64 -18.67 -6.57 -2.48
N ASN A 65 -19.75 -7.24 -2.06
CA ASN A 65 -20.98 -7.31 -2.84
C ASN A 65 -21.98 -6.18 -2.54
N SER A 66 -21.99 -5.63 -1.33
CA SER A 66 -23.05 -4.71 -0.87
C SER A 66 -22.56 -3.59 0.08
N PRO A 67 -21.41 -2.92 -0.14
CA PRO A 67 -20.99 -1.83 0.73
C PRO A 67 -21.92 -0.62 0.60
N HIS A 68 -22.25 -0.01 1.74
CA HIS A 68 -23.08 1.20 1.78
C HIS A 68 -22.23 2.44 1.52
N PHE A 69 -22.56 3.20 0.47
CA PHE A 69 -21.93 4.47 0.10
C PHE A 69 -22.95 5.61 0.01
N GLU A 70 -23.91 5.61 0.93
CA GLU A 70 -25.00 6.60 1.01
C GLU A 70 -24.94 7.42 2.30
N ASP A 71 -24.28 6.92 3.35
CA ASP A 71 -24.20 7.57 4.68
C ASP A 71 -23.14 8.68 4.72
N GLU A 72 -23.56 9.88 4.31
CA GLU A 72 -22.70 11.07 4.25
C GLU A 72 -22.22 11.53 5.64
N GLU A 73 -23.07 11.44 6.66
CA GLU A 73 -22.73 11.83 8.04
C GLU A 73 -21.61 10.93 8.59
N ARG A 74 -21.73 9.61 8.41
CA ARG A 74 -20.68 8.68 8.82
C ARG A 74 -19.39 8.92 8.06
N LEU A 75 -19.47 9.19 6.75
CA LEU A 75 -18.28 9.52 5.97
C LEU A 75 -17.59 10.78 6.52
N GLN A 76 -18.35 11.81 6.88
CA GLN A 76 -17.79 13.05 7.44
C GLN A 76 -17.01 12.79 8.73
N VAL A 77 -17.56 11.97 9.63
CA VAL A 77 -16.86 11.56 10.87
C VAL A 77 -15.55 10.85 10.54
N LEU A 78 -15.58 9.86 9.65
CA LEU A 78 -14.39 9.06 9.28
C LEU A 78 -13.31 9.89 8.59
N VAL A 79 -13.70 10.79 7.68
CA VAL A 79 -12.77 11.69 6.98
C VAL A 79 -12.08 12.63 7.96
N ARG A 80 -12.83 13.27 8.88
CA ARG A 80 -12.27 14.18 9.88
C ARG A 80 -11.31 13.46 10.82
N GLN A 81 -11.71 12.28 11.30
CA GLN A 81 -10.84 11.45 12.12
C GLN A 81 -9.54 11.10 11.36
N ARG A 82 -9.65 10.64 10.11
CA ARG A 82 -8.48 10.26 9.31
C ARG A 82 -7.56 11.45 9.01
N ALA A 83 -8.13 12.61 8.70
CA ALA A 83 -7.36 13.84 8.48
C ALA A 83 -6.59 14.25 9.74
N GLN A 84 -7.22 14.15 10.91
CA GLN A 84 -6.57 14.45 12.19
C GLN A 84 -5.45 13.45 12.53
N GLU A 85 -5.70 12.15 12.34
CA GLU A 85 -4.68 11.10 12.52
C GLU A 85 -3.45 11.35 11.63
N LEU A 86 -3.68 11.63 10.35
CA LEU A 86 -2.63 11.94 9.38
C LEU A 86 -1.86 13.22 9.73
N ALA A 87 -2.54 14.26 10.23
CA ALA A 87 -1.88 15.47 10.67
C ALA A 87 -0.98 15.22 11.90
N ASN A 88 -1.48 14.42 12.85
CA ASN A 88 -0.73 14.05 14.06
C ASN A 88 0.48 13.17 13.72
N SER A 89 0.37 12.28 12.73
CA SER A 89 1.47 11.38 12.35
C SER A 89 2.67 12.08 11.74
N ILE A 90 2.55 13.33 11.27
CA ILE A 90 3.69 14.08 10.70
C ILE A 90 4.79 14.26 11.75
N ALA A 91 4.42 14.56 13.00
CA ALA A 91 5.40 14.78 14.06
C ALA A 91 6.03 13.47 14.60
N THR A 92 5.37 12.32 14.41
CA THR A 92 5.89 11.01 14.84
C THR A 92 6.59 10.24 13.73
N SER A 93 6.29 10.57 12.47
CA SER A 93 6.77 9.85 11.28
C SER A 93 7.36 10.80 10.24
N GLY A 94 7.88 11.96 10.67
CA GLY A 94 8.38 13.01 9.80
C GLY A 94 9.48 12.54 8.85
N GLN A 95 10.36 11.63 9.29
CA GLN A 95 11.34 10.99 8.42
C GLN A 95 10.68 10.26 7.25
N SER A 96 9.61 9.50 7.50
CA SER A 96 8.89 8.78 6.44
C SER A 96 8.33 9.74 5.39
N TYR A 97 7.73 10.86 5.82
CA TYR A 97 7.23 11.89 4.90
C TYR A 97 8.35 12.56 4.10
N ALA A 98 9.49 12.85 4.74
CA ALA A 98 10.65 13.43 4.07
C ALA A 98 11.21 12.46 3.01
N SER A 99 11.37 11.18 3.36
CA SER A 99 11.85 10.14 2.44
C SER A 99 10.91 9.92 1.27
N THR A 100 9.59 9.82 1.50
CA THR A 100 8.59 9.66 0.43
C THR A 100 8.60 10.86 -0.51
N ARG A 101 8.68 12.09 0.03
CA ARG A 101 8.76 13.29 -0.82
C ARG A 101 10.06 13.33 -1.62
N ALA A 102 11.19 12.99 -1.02
CA ALA A 102 12.49 12.99 -1.67
C ALA A 102 12.61 11.92 -2.78
N SER A 103 11.93 10.77 -2.65
CA SER A 103 11.94 9.72 -3.66
C SER A 103 10.88 9.88 -4.75
N ARG A 104 9.89 10.76 -4.56
CA ARG A 104 8.75 10.96 -5.49
C ARG A 104 9.16 11.05 -6.96
N THR A 105 10.20 11.83 -7.27
CA THR A 105 10.61 12.13 -8.64
C THR A 105 11.72 11.21 -9.15
N LEU A 106 12.01 10.12 -8.44
CA LEU A 106 13.10 9.20 -8.77
C LEU A 106 12.64 7.93 -9.48
N THR A 107 11.38 7.51 -9.30
CA THR A 107 10.78 6.35 -9.99
C THR A 107 9.30 6.61 -10.26
N ALA A 108 8.73 5.95 -11.27
CA ALA A 108 7.29 6.05 -11.54
C ALA A 108 6.45 5.56 -10.35
N ALA A 109 6.95 4.57 -9.60
CA ALA A 109 6.33 4.08 -8.38
C ALA A 109 6.40 5.11 -7.22
N GLY A 110 7.47 5.89 -7.14
CA GLY A 110 7.67 6.92 -6.11
C GLY A 110 6.59 7.99 -6.15
N GLU A 111 6.14 8.40 -7.34
CA GLU A 111 5.04 9.35 -7.50
C GLU A 111 3.73 8.83 -6.88
N LEU A 112 3.38 7.58 -7.16
CA LEU A 112 2.18 6.95 -6.57
C LEU A 112 2.30 6.77 -5.06
N LYS A 113 3.49 6.45 -4.54
CA LYS A 113 3.72 6.37 -3.09
C LYS A 113 3.50 7.73 -2.40
N GLU A 114 3.94 8.85 -3.00
CA GLU A 114 3.64 10.19 -2.47
C GLU A 114 2.14 10.50 -2.48
N LEU A 115 1.43 10.08 -3.54
CA LEU A 115 -0.01 10.27 -3.65
C LEU A 115 -0.80 9.43 -2.63
N PHE A 116 -0.33 8.23 -2.28
CA PHE A 116 -1.04 7.34 -1.36
C PHE A 116 -0.68 7.56 0.12
N ASP A 117 0.59 7.79 0.42
CA ASP A 117 1.11 7.78 1.80
C ASP A 117 1.90 9.06 2.16
N GLY A 118 2.14 9.95 1.19
CA GLY A 118 2.95 11.15 1.36
C GLY A 118 2.20 12.38 1.87
N MET A 119 2.87 13.54 1.79
CA MET A 119 2.30 14.81 2.22
C MET A 119 1.15 15.27 1.32
N GLU A 120 1.13 14.84 0.05
CA GLU A 120 -0.01 15.09 -0.84
C GLU A 120 -1.30 14.43 -0.35
N GLN A 121 -1.20 13.21 0.21
CA GLN A 121 -2.35 12.54 0.82
C GLN A 121 -2.85 13.26 2.07
N VAL A 122 -1.93 13.72 2.93
CA VAL A 122 -2.29 14.50 4.13
C VAL A 122 -3.06 15.76 3.73
N GLN A 123 -2.55 16.50 2.74
CA GLN A 123 -3.21 17.70 2.23
C GLN A 123 -4.55 17.39 1.57
N LEU A 124 -4.66 16.29 0.82
CA LEU A 124 -5.92 15.85 0.23
C LEU A 124 -6.96 15.57 1.31
N MET A 125 -6.61 14.79 2.33
CA MET A 125 -7.54 14.46 3.42
C MET A 125 -7.96 15.68 4.22
N LYS A 126 -7.05 16.64 4.46
CA LYS A 126 -7.39 17.92 5.08
C LYS A 126 -8.41 18.71 4.24
N ARG A 127 -8.18 18.84 2.93
CA ARG A 127 -9.12 19.51 2.02
C ARG A 127 -10.49 18.83 2.01
N ILE A 128 -10.53 17.50 2.01
CA ILE A 128 -11.81 16.76 2.04
C ILE A 128 -12.52 16.96 3.39
N ALA A 129 -11.79 16.96 4.51
CA ALA A 129 -12.37 17.19 5.84
C ALA A 129 -13.00 18.57 6.03
N GLU A 130 -12.53 19.56 5.27
CA GLU A 130 -13.03 20.95 5.26
C GLU A 130 -14.22 21.14 4.29
N MET A 131 -14.58 20.13 3.47
CA MET A 131 -15.73 20.21 2.59
C MET A 131 -17.04 20.23 3.38
N THR A 132 -17.97 21.08 2.97
CA THR A 132 -19.34 21.14 3.53
C THR A 132 -20.25 20.04 2.98
N ASN A 133 -19.92 19.47 1.82
CA ASN A 133 -20.69 18.43 1.14
C ASN A 133 -19.74 17.35 0.60
N LEU A 134 -19.92 16.11 1.04
CA LEU A 134 -19.12 14.94 0.67
C LEU A 134 -19.80 14.02 -0.36
N SER A 135 -21.02 14.33 -0.82
CA SER A 135 -21.68 13.62 -1.92
C SER A 135 -20.78 13.39 -3.15
N PRO A 136 -19.93 14.35 -3.61
CA PRO A 136 -18.99 14.09 -4.71
C PRO A 136 -17.96 13.00 -4.41
N ILE A 137 -17.55 12.86 -3.14
CA ILE A 137 -16.61 11.83 -2.69
C ILE A 137 -17.30 10.47 -2.62
N LEU A 138 -18.52 10.40 -2.08
CA LEU A 138 -19.34 9.18 -2.10
C LEU A 138 -19.53 8.65 -3.52
N ARG A 139 -19.86 9.53 -4.48
CA ARG A 139 -19.96 9.15 -5.91
C ARG A 139 -18.65 8.59 -6.47
N LYS A 140 -17.48 9.11 -6.05
CA LYS A 140 -16.18 8.55 -6.44
C LYS A 140 -15.96 7.17 -5.82
N MET A 141 -16.33 6.95 -4.55
CA MET A 141 -16.24 5.64 -3.89
C MET A 141 -17.08 4.59 -4.63
N SER A 142 -18.32 4.92 -5.00
CA SER A 142 -19.18 4.05 -5.80
C SER A 142 -18.61 3.74 -7.19
N ARG A 143 -17.88 4.69 -7.79
CA ARG A 143 -17.14 4.43 -9.04
C ARG A 143 -15.94 3.51 -8.81
N ILE A 144 -15.11 3.76 -7.79
CA ILE A 144 -13.93 2.97 -7.45
C ILE A 144 -14.31 1.51 -7.21
N ARG A 145 -15.39 1.26 -6.47
CA ARG A 145 -15.94 -0.09 -6.23
C ARG A 145 -16.07 -0.90 -7.52
N LYS A 146 -16.59 -0.29 -8.59
CA LYS A 146 -16.78 -0.97 -9.88
C LYS A 146 -15.48 -1.45 -10.51
N TYR A 147 -14.31 -0.91 -10.14
CA TYR A 147 -13.01 -1.33 -10.64
C TYR A 147 -12.26 -2.25 -9.68
N LEU A 148 -12.61 -2.22 -8.38
CA LEU A 148 -11.79 -2.81 -7.34
C LEU A 148 -12.42 -4.05 -6.69
N LEU A 149 -13.71 -4.02 -6.37
CA LEU A 149 -14.37 -5.09 -5.60
C LEU A 149 -14.90 -6.18 -6.55
N LEU A 150 -13.98 -6.80 -7.28
CA LEU A 150 -14.24 -7.81 -8.32
C LEU A 150 -13.16 -8.90 -8.26
N SER A 151 -13.46 -10.11 -8.74
CA SER A 151 -12.44 -11.18 -8.75
C SER A 151 -11.54 -11.20 -10.00
N ASP A 152 -11.75 -10.32 -10.99
CA ASP A 152 -11.10 -10.40 -12.32
C ASP A 152 -9.57 -10.24 -12.27
N SER A 153 -9.05 -9.49 -11.30
CA SER A 153 -7.63 -9.18 -11.14
C SER A 153 -7.21 -9.29 -9.68
N MET A 154 -7.55 -10.43 -9.07
CA MET A 154 -7.31 -10.73 -7.66
C MET A 154 -6.36 -11.91 -7.51
N ARG A 155 -5.55 -11.88 -6.45
CA ARG A 155 -4.83 -13.03 -5.92
C ARG A 155 -4.96 -13.05 -4.40
N CYS A 156 -4.90 -14.24 -3.82
CA CYS A 156 -5.05 -14.45 -2.38
C CYS A 156 -3.85 -15.22 -1.84
N ALA A 157 -3.54 -14.98 -0.57
CA ALA A 157 -2.60 -15.75 0.22
C ALA A 157 -3.28 -16.13 1.54
N VAL A 158 -3.07 -17.38 1.98
CA VAL A 158 -3.64 -17.91 3.21
C VAL A 158 -2.50 -18.47 4.06
N ASN A 159 -2.42 -17.99 5.29
CA ASN A 159 -1.52 -18.51 6.30
C ASN A 159 -2.37 -19.15 7.39
N ALA A 160 -2.31 -20.47 7.49
CA ALA A 160 -3.03 -21.27 8.48
C ALA A 160 -2.17 -22.47 8.88
N THR A 161 -2.54 -23.14 9.97
CA THR A 161 -1.90 -24.40 10.34
C THR A 161 -2.16 -25.47 9.26
N PRO A 162 -1.28 -26.46 9.08
CA PRO A 162 -1.49 -27.54 8.11
C PRO A 162 -2.83 -28.26 8.28
N GLN A 163 -3.32 -28.37 9.52
CA GLN A 163 -4.58 -29.02 9.87
C GLN A 163 -5.80 -28.23 9.37
N GLU A 164 -5.76 -26.90 9.45
CA GLU A 164 -6.87 -26.03 9.06
C GLU A 164 -6.82 -25.58 7.59
N MET A 165 -5.70 -25.79 6.90
CA MET A 165 -5.48 -25.30 5.53
C MET A 165 -6.56 -25.75 4.54
N SER A 166 -7.02 -27.00 4.64
CA SER A 166 -8.08 -27.52 3.75
C SER A 166 -9.41 -26.79 3.94
N LYS A 167 -9.78 -26.52 5.20
CA LYS A 167 -10.97 -25.73 5.53
C LYS A 167 -10.81 -24.28 5.05
N ALA A 168 -9.65 -23.69 5.30
CA ALA A 168 -9.37 -22.31 4.88
C ALA A 168 -9.41 -22.12 3.37
N ALA A 169 -8.85 -23.07 2.61
CA ALA A 169 -8.92 -23.05 1.15
C ALA A 169 -10.38 -23.07 0.65
N LYS A 170 -11.25 -23.90 1.24
CA LYS A 170 -12.67 -23.97 0.89
C LYS A 170 -13.42 -22.67 1.17
N GLU A 171 -13.20 -22.06 2.33
CA GLU A 171 -13.83 -20.79 2.69
C GLU A 171 -13.40 -19.64 1.75
N VAL A 172 -12.12 -19.60 1.38
CA VAL A 172 -11.61 -18.63 0.40
C VAL A 172 -12.18 -18.89 -0.99
N GLU A 173 -12.28 -20.16 -1.42
CA GLU A 173 -12.90 -20.52 -2.69
C GLU A 173 -14.38 -20.08 -2.73
N HIS A 174 -15.14 -20.33 -1.66
CA HIS A 174 -16.52 -19.89 -1.52
C HIS A 174 -16.62 -18.36 -1.63
N PHE A 175 -15.77 -17.61 -0.92
CA PHE A 175 -15.68 -16.15 -1.05
C PHE A 175 -15.42 -15.73 -2.50
N LEU A 176 -14.42 -16.32 -3.18
CA LEU A 176 -14.04 -15.98 -4.55
C LEU A 176 -15.14 -16.28 -5.58
N LEU A 177 -15.99 -17.27 -5.32
CA LEU A 177 -17.17 -17.59 -6.13
C LEU A 177 -18.35 -16.65 -5.84
N SER A 178 -18.42 -16.11 -4.62
CA SER A 178 -19.50 -15.19 -4.20
C SER A 178 -19.34 -13.77 -4.73
N ILE A 179 -18.13 -13.35 -5.12
CA ILE A 179 -17.85 -11.98 -5.55
C ILE A 179 -18.03 -11.79 -7.07
N HIS A 180 -18.40 -10.57 -7.46
CA HIS A 180 -18.73 -10.25 -8.85
C HIS A 180 -17.54 -10.40 -9.81
N ARG A 181 -17.82 -10.89 -11.02
CA ARG A 181 -16.89 -10.95 -12.17
C ARG A 181 -17.40 -10.08 -13.32
N ASN A 182 -16.53 -9.34 -14.00
CA ASN A 182 -16.95 -8.70 -15.24
C ASN A 182 -17.10 -9.74 -16.34
N LYS A 183 -18.17 -9.63 -17.13
CA LYS A 183 -18.38 -10.47 -18.32
C LYS A 183 -17.36 -10.21 -19.44
N LYS A 184 -16.65 -9.09 -19.40
CA LYS A 184 -15.64 -8.68 -20.39
C LYS A 184 -14.40 -8.16 -19.67
N GLU A 185 -13.23 -8.56 -20.17
CA GLU A 185 -11.95 -8.03 -19.69
C GLU A 185 -11.87 -6.52 -19.96
N ARG A 186 -11.45 -5.77 -18.95
CA ARG A 186 -11.27 -4.32 -19.08
C ARG A 186 -9.90 -4.03 -19.65
N LYS A 187 -9.85 -3.12 -20.62
CA LYS A 187 -8.59 -2.59 -21.14
C LYS A 187 -7.89 -1.79 -20.05
N ALA A 188 -6.58 -1.99 -19.92
CA ALA A 188 -5.75 -1.17 -19.06
C ALA A 188 -5.78 0.29 -19.53
N ILE A 189 -5.76 1.23 -18.57
CA ILE A 189 -5.71 2.66 -18.85
C ILE A 189 -4.29 3.08 -19.27
N ARG A 190 -3.27 2.48 -18.65
CA ARG A 190 -1.87 2.72 -18.98
C ARG A 190 -1.51 1.93 -20.25
N PRO A 191 -0.76 2.52 -21.19
CA PRO A 191 -0.50 1.92 -22.50
C PRO A 191 0.44 0.71 -22.44
N HIS A 192 1.40 0.70 -21.50
CA HIS A 192 2.41 -0.35 -21.40
C HIS A 192 2.17 -1.20 -20.13
N ILE A 193 1.57 -2.37 -20.33
CA ILE A 193 1.41 -3.39 -19.29
C ILE A 193 2.34 -4.55 -19.62
N VAL A 194 3.15 -4.95 -18.65
CA VAL A 194 4.04 -6.11 -18.73
C VAL A 194 3.43 -7.24 -17.91
N GLU A 195 3.31 -8.42 -18.51
CA GLU A 195 2.93 -9.63 -17.79
C GLU A 195 4.17 -10.37 -17.34
N LYS A 196 4.26 -10.68 -16.03
CA LYS A 196 5.35 -11.48 -15.46
C LYS A 196 4.82 -12.69 -14.70
N SER A 197 5.49 -13.83 -14.83
CA SER A 197 5.19 -15.04 -14.06
C SER A 197 5.48 -14.82 -12.57
N ILE A 198 4.59 -15.31 -11.70
CA ILE A 198 4.79 -15.29 -10.24
C ILE A 198 5.85 -16.32 -9.82
N ASN A 199 6.00 -17.40 -10.59
CA ASN A 199 6.94 -18.49 -10.30
C ASN A 199 7.76 -18.83 -11.56
N PRO A 200 8.76 -18.01 -11.92
CA PRO A 200 9.59 -18.28 -13.10
C PRO A 200 10.30 -19.64 -13.01
N ALA A 201 10.66 -20.11 -11.81
CA ALA A 201 11.28 -21.43 -11.59
C ALA A 201 10.36 -22.64 -11.90
N ARG A 202 9.05 -22.43 -12.15
CA ARG A 202 8.10 -23.49 -12.53
C ARG A 202 7.73 -23.45 -14.03
N GLU A 203 8.29 -22.53 -14.80
CA GLU A 203 8.09 -22.49 -16.25
C GLU A 203 8.69 -23.76 -16.89
N GLY A 204 7.85 -24.52 -17.60
CA GLY A 204 8.28 -25.74 -18.32
C GLY A 204 8.04 -27.07 -17.61
N VAL A 205 7.51 -27.11 -16.38
CA VAL A 205 7.14 -28.38 -15.72
C VAL A 205 5.81 -28.89 -16.29
N LYS A 206 5.87 -29.99 -17.06
CA LYS A 206 4.69 -30.70 -17.62
C LYS A 206 3.74 -31.10 -16.48
N GLY A 207 2.51 -30.61 -16.54
CA GLY A 207 1.45 -30.89 -15.55
C GLY A 207 1.08 -29.73 -14.61
N SER A 208 1.72 -28.55 -14.73
CA SER A 208 1.35 -27.38 -13.93
C SER A 208 0.06 -26.72 -14.42
N HIS A 209 -0.86 -26.47 -13.50
CA HIS A 209 -1.98 -25.53 -13.68
C HIS A 209 -1.46 -24.18 -14.23
N LYS A 210 -2.29 -23.44 -14.98
CA LYS A 210 -1.99 -22.10 -15.55
C LYS A 210 -1.04 -21.32 -14.63
N VAL A 211 0.15 -21.02 -15.12
CA VAL A 211 1.16 -20.24 -14.39
C VAL A 211 0.53 -18.91 -14.01
N ALA A 212 0.47 -18.63 -12.71
CA ALA A 212 -0.13 -17.40 -12.21
C ALA A 212 0.76 -16.22 -12.63
N THR A 213 0.18 -15.21 -13.28
CA THR A 213 0.88 -14.03 -13.77
C THR A 213 0.48 -12.78 -13.00
N ARG A 214 1.36 -11.79 -12.99
CA ARG A 214 1.13 -10.42 -12.50
C ARG A 214 1.09 -9.49 -13.71
N LYS A 215 0.24 -8.48 -13.64
CA LYS A 215 0.16 -7.39 -14.63
C LYS A 215 0.77 -6.14 -14.01
N LEU A 216 1.93 -5.71 -14.52
CA LEU A 216 2.67 -4.56 -14.03
C LEU A 216 2.55 -3.41 -15.03
N VAL A 217 2.50 -2.18 -14.51
CA VAL A 217 2.65 -0.95 -15.30
C VAL A 217 4.13 -0.71 -15.54
N HIS A 218 4.51 -0.49 -16.79
CA HIS A 218 5.85 -0.04 -17.17
C HIS A 218 5.76 1.39 -17.73
N ASP A 219 6.63 2.29 -17.30
CA ASP A 219 6.75 3.62 -17.92
C ASP A 219 8.12 3.79 -18.58
N PRO A 220 8.25 3.46 -19.88
CA PRO A 220 9.54 3.55 -20.59
C PRO A 220 9.99 5.00 -20.80
N THR A 221 9.10 5.96 -20.57
CA THR A 221 9.34 7.39 -20.79
C THR A 221 9.62 8.15 -19.51
N PHE A 222 9.56 7.48 -18.36
CA PHE A 222 9.87 8.08 -17.08
C PHE A 222 11.30 8.63 -17.08
N LYS A 223 11.43 9.88 -16.63
CA LYS A 223 12.74 10.54 -16.48
C LYS A 223 12.87 11.03 -15.05
N PRO A 224 13.83 10.49 -14.28
CA PRO A 224 14.04 10.97 -12.92
C PRO A 224 14.45 12.44 -12.97
N CYS A 225 13.96 13.22 -12.01
CA CYS A 225 14.26 14.64 -11.90
C CYS A 225 14.67 14.96 -10.46
N GLN A 226 15.74 15.74 -10.31
CA GLN A 226 16.18 16.19 -9.00
C GLN A 226 15.23 17.27 -8.48
N MET A 227 14.77 17.11 -7.24
CA MET A 227 13.95 18.10 -6.54
C MET A 227 14.45 18.29 -5.12
N LYS A 228 14.28 19.51 -4.60
CA LYS A 228 14.53 19.85 -3.19
C LYS A 228 13.25 20.46 -2.65
N THR A 229 12.72 19.87 -1.58
CA THR A 229 11.47 20.33 -0.96
C THR A 229 11.73 20.62 0.51
N HIS A 230 11.29 21.78 0.97
CA HIS A 230 11.24 22.12 2.40
C HIS A 230 9.78 22.30 2.80
N PHE A 231 9.34 21.57 3.81
CA PHE A 231 8.03 21.78 4.44
C PHE A 231 8.22 22.64 5.68
N SER A 232 7.76 23.89 5.63
CA SER A 232 7.76 24.74 6.82
C SER A 232 6.71 24.25 7.80
N MET A 233 7.17 23.69 8.92
CA MET A 233 6.34 23.15 10.00
C MET A 233 6.75 23.79 11.32
N PRO A 234 5.81 24.01 12.26
CA PRO A 234 6.11 24.59 13.57
C PRO A 234 6.72 23.55 14.52
N PHE A 235 7.80 22.90 14.10
CA PHE A 235 8.53 21.90 14.89
C PHE A 235 9.80 22.50 15.48
N GLN A 236 10.18 22.01 16.66
CA GLN A 236 11.45 22.38 17.32
C GLN A 236 12.64 21.55 16.82
N VAL A 237 12.37 20.54 15.99
CA VAL A 237 13.33 19.56 15.46
C VAL A 237 13.04 19.30 13.99
N ASN A 238 14.00 18.71 13.28
CA ASN A 238 13.91 18.52 11.83
C ASN A 238 13.84 17.04 11.43
N TYR A 239 13.33 16.80 10.24
CA TYR A 239 13.31 15.50 9.60
C TYR A 239 13.87 15.65 8.19
N ILE A 240 14.99 15.00 7.91
CA ILE A 240 15.68 15.12 6.63
C ILE A 240 15.65 13.76 5.93
N GLY A 241 15.37 13.79 4.63
CA GLY A 241 15.47 12.64 3.74
C GLY A 241 16.13 13.06 2.44
N GLU A 242 17.14 12.33 2.02
CA GLU A 242 17.79 12.46 0.72
C GLU A 242 17.80 11.10 0.04
N CYS A 243 17.28 11.05 -1.18
CA CYS A 243 17.11 9.81 -1.92
C CYS A 243 17.94 9.84 -3.20
N ILE A 244 18.60 8.72 -3.50
CA ILE A 244 19.38 8.50 -4.70
C ILE A 244 18.78 7.29 -5.42
N ARG A 245 18.44 7.45 -6.69
CA ARG A 245 18.03 6.34 -7.55
C ARG A 245 19.28 5.50 -7.86
N THR A 246 19.23 4.21 -7.59
CA THR A 246 20.34 3.29 -7.88
C THR A 246 19.90 2.15 -8.81
N VAL A 247 19.86 0.91 -8.33
CA VAL A 247 19.58 -0.30 -9.12
C VAL A 247 18.51 -1.17 -8.44
N PRO A 248 17.73 -1.96 -9.21
CA PRO A 248 16.68 -2.80 -8.68
C PRO A 248 17.25 -4.04 -7.96
N TYR A 249 16.39 -4.78 -7.26
CA TYR A 249 16.77 -5.86 -6.35
C TYR A 249 17.68 -6.95 -6.97
N MET A 250 17.40 -7.37 -8.21
CA MET A 250 18.12 -8.45 -8.90
C MET A 250 19.42 -7.98 -9.59
N HIS A 251 19.74 -6.69 -9.52
CA HIS A 251 21.02 -6.19 -10.04
C HIS A 251 22.18 -6.63 -9.13
N GLU A 252 23.33 -6.98 -9.71
CA GLU A 252 24.49 -7.51 -8.98
C GLU A 252 24.99 -6.56 -7.86
N ASP A 253 24.95 -5.26 -8.11
CA ASP A 253 25.35 -4.23 -7.14
C ASP A 253 24.37 -4.02 -5.97
N PHE A 254 23.12 -4.52 -6.05
CA PHE A 254 22.10 -4.25 -5.03
C PHE A 254 22.55 -4.71 -3.63
N ALA A 255 23.13 -5.90 -3.54
CA ALA A 255 23.62 -6.45 -2.27
C ALA A 255 24.75 -5.60 -1.68
N SER A 256 25.69 -5.16 -2.53
CA SER A 256 26.80 -4.29 -2.15
C SER A 256 26.31 -2.94 -1.63
N LEU A 257 25.33 -2.31 -2.31
CA LEU A 257 24.70 -1.07 -1.86
C LEU A 257 23.97 -1.24 -0.53
N ARG A 258 23.30 -2.38 -0.33
CA ARG A 258 22.61 -2.67 0.93
C ARG A 258 23.58 -2.83 2.10
N LEU A 259 24.73 -3.47 1.88
CA LEU A 259 25.81 -3.53 2.88
C LEU A 259 26.44 -2.17 3.11
N LEU A 260 26.70 -1.39 2.05
CA LEU A 260 27.24 -0.05 2.13
C LEU A 260 26.37 0.85 3.01
N ALA A 261 25.05 0.85 2.81
CA ALA A 261 24.12 1.62 3.65
C ALA A 261 24.26 1.28 5.14
N LYS A 262 24.44 -0.01 5.49
CA LYS A 262 24.64 -0.45 6.88
C LYS A 262 26.01 -0.02 7.42
N ILE A 263 27.07 -0.12 6.62
CA ILE A 263 28.41 0.30 7.00
C ILE A 263 28.44 1.82 7.22
N MET A 264 27.92 2.61 6.28
CA MET A 264 27.85 4.07 6.40
C MET A 264 27.05 4.49 7.64
N SER A 265 25.91 3.84 7.90
CA SER A 265 25.09 4.11 9.09
C SER A 265 25.88 3.92 10.39
N THR A 266 26.62 2.81 10.49
CA THR A 266 27.27 2.39 11.74
C THR A 266 28.66 2.98 11.93
N LYS A 267 29.40 3.25 10.85
CA LYS A 267 30.79 3.69 10.90
C LYS A 267 30.97 5.20 10.72
N PHE A 268 29.96 5.90 10.20
CA PHE A 268 30.06 7.33 9.92
C PHE A 268 28.83 8.11 10.41
N LEU A 269 27.64 7.81 9.85
CA LEU A 269 26.46 8.65 10.02
C LEU A 269 25.95 8.70 11.47
N HIS A 270 26.00 7.59 12.21
CA HIS A 270 25.63 7.60 13.63
C HIS A 270 26.49 8.58 14.44
N SER A 271 27.81 8.55 14.23
CA SER A 271 28.71 9.43 14.98
C SER A 271 28.53 10.89 14.57
N GLU A 272 28.48 11.19 13.28
CA GLU A 272 28.35 12.56 12.81
C GLU A 272 26.97 13.18 13.13
N ILE A 273 25.88 12.45 12.86
CA ILE A 273 24.52 13.00 12.97
C ILE A 273 24.01 12.97 14.41
N ARG A 274 24.24 11.87 15.14
CA ARG A 274 23.71 11.69 16.51
C ARG A 274 24.71 12.07 17.59
N GLU A 275 25.92 11.50 17.58
CA GLU A 275 26.87 11.72 18.68
C GLU A 275 27.42 13.14 18.70
N LYS A 276 27.82 13.67 17.53
CA LYS A 276 28.31 15.04 17.39
C LYS A 276 27.20 16.05 17.15
N GLY A 277 26.27 15.72 16.24
CA GLY A 277 25.18 16.63 15.82
C GLY A 277 24.00 16.71 16.78
N GLY A 278 23.86 15.76 17.72
CA GLY A 278 22.80 15.76 18.74
C GLY A 278 21.42 15.33 18.26
N ALA A 279 21.27 14.88 17.01
CA ALA A 279 20.00 14.34 16.54
C ALA A 279 19.68 12.99 17.21
N TYR A 280 18.40 12.66 17.35
CA TYR A 280 17.95 11.41 17.94
C TYR A 280 18.32 10.20 17.09
N GLY A 281 18.31 10.35 15.75
CA GLY A 281 18.69 9.29 14.83
C GLY A 281 19.19 9.81 13.49
N GLY A 282 20.07 9.03 12.87
CA GLY A 282 20.58 9.29 11.52
C GLY A 282 21.19 8.04 10.91
N GLY A 283 21.12 7.93 9.59
CA GLY A 283 21.64 6.75 8.90
C GLY A 283 21.34 6.72 7.41
N ALA A 284 21.58 5.55 6.84
CA ALA A 284 21.32 5.23 5.45
C ALA A 284 20.58 3.90 5.33
N ASN A 285 19.81 3.72 4.25
CA ASN A 285 19.09 2.50 3.93
C ASN A 285 19.04 2.29 2.42
N MET A 286 19.01 1.03 1.98
CA MET A 286 18.77 0.66 0.58
C MET A 286 17.40 -0.01 0.49
N GLY A 287 16.43 0.66 -0.13
CA GLY A 287 15.07 0.14 -0.32
C GLY A 287 15.04 -1.00 -1.34
N VAL A 288 14.06 -1.91 -1.21
CA VAL A 288 13.83 -2.97 -2.22
C VAL A 288 13.37 -2.42 -3.57
N ASP A 289 12.96 -1.16 -3.60
CA ASP A 289 12.65 -0.38 -4.79
C ASP A 289 13.88 0.28 -5.42
N GLY A 290 15.09 -0.09 -4.98
CA GLY A 290 16.34 0.40 -5.53
C GLY A 290 16.68 1.86 -5.23
N VAL A 291 15.95 2.48 -4.29
CA VAL A 291 16.22 3.84 -3.83
C VAL A 291 17.11 3.77 -2.59
N PHE A 292 18.28 4.41 -2.68
CA PHE A 292 19.20 4.59 -1.56
C PHE A 292 18.81 5.86 -0.80
N LEU A 293 18.54 5.73 0.49
CA LEU A 293 18.05 6.80 1.35
C LEU A 293 19.11 7.17 2.40
N PHE A 294 19.44 8.45 2.51
CA PHE A 294 20.02 9.05 3.72
C PHE A 294 18.94 9.75 4.52
N TYR A 295 19.00 9.66 5.85
CA TYR A 295 17.99 10.26 6.71
C TYR A 295 18.53 10.75 8.05
N SER A 296 17.80 11.69 8.64
CA SER A 296 17.88 12.04 10.05
C SER A 296 16.49 12.22 10.65
N TYR A 297 16.37 12.02 11.96
CA TYR A 297 15.13 12.12 12.70
C TYR A 297 15.37 12.76 14.05
N ARG A 298 14.64 13.86 14.30
CA ARG A 298 14.67 14.73 15.48
C ARG A 298 16.02 15.31 15.81
#